data_AF-A0A4Q7V3W3-F1
#
_entry.id   AF-A0A4Q7V3W3-F1
#
_cell.length_a   1.000
_cell.length_b   1.000
_cell.length_c   1.000
_cell.angle_alpha   90.00
_cell.angle_beta   90.00
_cell.angle_gamma   90.00
#
_symmetry.space_group_name_H-M   'P 1'
#
loop_
_entity.id
_entity.type
_entity.pdbx_description
1 polymer ?
#
loop_
_entity_poly.entity_id
_entity_poly.type
_entity_poly.pdbx_seq_one_letter_code
_entity_poly.pdbx_strand_id
1 'polypeptide(L)'
;MSASDETPSSERGQGDETGPCSAGSPGAKAQNPMARHPMTGGTGCSEVLAEVWLFLDRECDDHRRAVLEQHLDECAPCLSEYGIDEKLKALLARKCGGELAPDGLKDRLRSQIRSAVLEQASVSVESGPDGTTVAVTTSRIEQHRL
;
A
#
# COMPACT_ATOMS: atom_id res chain seq x y z
N MET A 1 -42.24 21.94 48.55
CA MET A 1 -43.44 21.26 48.00
C MET A 1 -43.22 21.19 46.50
N SER A 2 -42.13 20.55 46.06
CA SER A 2 -42.03 19.09 45.81
C SER A 2 -42.91 18.71 44.63
N ALA A 3 -42.32 18.82 43.44
CA ALA A 3 -42.78 18.12 42.25
C ALA A 3 -42.35 16.66 42.37
N SER A 4 -43.31 15.76 42.19
CA SER A 4 -43.09 14.33 41.94
C SER A 4 -43.76 14.03 40.61
N ASP A 5 -43.01 13.46 39.67
CA ASP A 5 -43.46 12.41 38.74
C ASP A 5 -42.25 12.03 37.86
N GLU A 6 -41.55 10.97 38.22
CA GLU A 6 -41.65 9.61 37.65
C GLU A 6 -40.65 9.38 36.51
N THR A 7 -39.85 8.33 36.69
CA THR A 7 -38.92 7.76 35.73
C THR A 7 -39.54 6.49 35.15
N PRO A 8 -39.32 6.20 33.86
CA PRO A 8 -38.75 4.90 33.51
C PRO A 8 -37.66 5.05 32.43
N SER A 9 -36.44 4.56 32.64
CA SER A 9 -35.98 3.16 32.46
C SER A 9 -36.02 2.64 31.02
N SER A 10 -34.84 2.78 30.38
CA SER A 10 -34.10 1.74 29.64
C SER A 10 -34.74 1.13 28.38
N GLU A 11 -34.27 1.60 27.23
CA GLU A 11 -34.20 0.79 26.01
C GLU A 11 -32.77 0.81 25.47
N ARG A 12 -32.10 -0.34 25.53
CA ARG A 12 -30.84 -0.62 24.83
C ARG A 12 -31.18 -0.74 23.35
N GLY A 13 -30.79 0.24 22.55
CA GLY A 13 -30.71 0.12 21.09
C GLY A 13 -29.27 -0.17 20.68
N GLN A 14 -29.00 -1.38 20.22
CA GLN A 14 -27.88 -1.64 19.32
C GLN A 14 -28.11 -0.82 18.04
N GLY A 15 -27.28 0.19 17.79
CA GLY A 15 -27.18 0.87 16.51
C GLY A 15 -25.85 0.50 15.88
N ASP A 16 -25.88 -0.46 14.97
CA ASP A 16 -24.80 -0.77 14.05
C ASP A 16 -24.56 0.46 13.18
N GLU A 17 -23.47 1.19 13.45
CA GLU A 17 -23.08 2.40 12.74
C GLU A 17 -22.37 2.09 11.43
N THR A 18 -22.95 1.20 10.60
CA THR A 18 -22.68 1.24 9.16
C THR A 18 -23.40 2.46 8.60
N GLY A 19 -22.72 3.60 8.67
CA GLY A 19 -23.14 4.81 7.98
C GLY A 19 -23.39 4.50 6.48
N PRO A 20 -24.42 5.09 5.87
CA PRO A 20 -24.71 4.87 4.46
C PRO A 20 -23.50 5.36 3.65
N CYS A 21 -22.92 4.46 2.85
CA CYS A 21 -21.99 4.86 1.82
C CYS A 21 -22.73 5.85 0.91
N SER A 22 -22.24 7.08 0.89
CA SER A 22 -22.85 8.16 0.13
C SER A 22 -22.94 7.76 -1.33
N ALA A 23 -24.16 7.56 -1.81
CA ALA A 23 -24.46 7.40 -3.22
C ALA A 23 -23.92 8.61 -4.00
N GLY A 24 -22.80 8.40 -4.68
CA GLY A 24 -22.25 9.35 -5.64
C GLY A 24 -23.00 9.25 -6.97
N SER A 25 -23.75 10.28 -7.29
CA SER A 25 -24.50 10.45 -8.55
C SER A 25 -23.61 10.45 -9.81
N PRO A 26 -24.18 10.14 -10.99
CA PRO A 26 -23.44 9.90 -12.22
C PRO A 26 -23.05 11.21 -12.92
N GLY A 27 -21.76 11.40 -13.17
CA GLY A 27 -21.21 12.50 -13.95
C GLY A 27 -20.45 12.00 -15.19
N ALA A 28 -21.11 12.01 -16.35
CA ALA A 28 -20.49 11.84 -17.67
C ALA A 28 -19.47 13.00 -17.94
N LYS A 29 -18.38 12.91 -18.69
CA LYS A 29 -18.02 12.12 -19.88
C LYS A 29 -16.49 11.95 -19.96
N ALA A 30 -16.04 10.79 -20.43
CA ALA A 30 -14.90 10.68 -21.34
C ALA A 30 -15.12 9.44 -22.21
N GLN A 31 -14.94 9.60 -23.51
CA GLN A 31 -15.08 8.54 -24.50
C GLN A 31 -14.03 7.47 -24.21
N ASN A 32 -14.44 6.29 -23.73
CA ASN A 32 -13.53 5.16 -23.59
C ASN A 32 -13.65 4.30 -24.86
N PRO A 33 -12.63 4.24 -25.73
CA PRO A 33 -12.71 3.58 -27.04
C PRO A 33 -12.64 2.05 -27.01
N MET A 34 -12.78 1.38 -25.86
CA MET A 34 -12.48 -0.06 -25.73
C MET A 34 -13.70 -0.91 -25.34
N ALA A 35 -14.55 -1.16 -26.33
CA ALA A 35 -15.68 -2.09 -26.24
C ALA A 35 -15.37 -3.49 -26.81
N ARG A 36 -14.12 -3.99 -26.68
CA ARG A 36 -13.71 -5.28 -27.24
C ARG A 36 -12.83 -6.13 -26.31
N HIS A 37 -13.09 -6.09 -25.01
CA HIS A 37 -12.53 -7.08 -24.08
C HIS A 37 -13.57 -8.19 -23.84
N PRO A 38 -13.25 -9.48 -24.01
CA PRO A 38 -14.20 -10.56 -23.72
C PRO A 38 -14.58 -10.52 -22.24
N MET A 39 -15.88 -10.43 -21.98
CA MET A 39 -16.46 -10.28 -20.64
C MET A 39 -16.28 -11.59 -19.85
N THR A 40 -15.30 -11.64 -18.96
CA THR A 40 -15.14 -12.71 -17.97
C THR A 40 -15.27 -12.09 -16.58
N GLY A 41 -16.31 -12.51 -15.84
CA GLY A 41 -16.66 -11.99 -14.52
C GLY A 41 -17.85 -11.05 -14.56
N GLY A 42 -18.77 -11.17 -13.60
CA GLY A 42 -20.05 -10.44 -13.56
C GLY A 42 -19.95 -8.91 -13.49
N THR A 43 -18.75 -8.35 -13.39
CA THR A 43 -18.45 -6.92 -13.39
C THR A 43 -17.62 -6.54 -14.63
N GLY A 44 -18.03 -5.46 -15.31
CA GLY A 44 -17.33 -5.00 -16.51
C GLY A 44 -16.03 -4.25 -16.15
N CYS A 45 -14.98 -4.38 -16.97
CA CYS A 45 -13.70 -3.68 -16.73
C CYS A 45 -13.87 -2.16 -16.50
N SER A 46 -14.82 -1.50 -17.17
CA SER A 46 -15.06 -0.06 -16.97
C SER A 46 -15.52 0.28 -15.55
N GLU A 47 -16.29 -0.62 -14.93
CA GLU A 47 -16.80 -0.48 -13.58
C GLU A 47 -15.66 -0.70 -12.57
N VAL A 48 -14.88 -1.75 -12.77
CA VAL A 48 -13.69 -2.06 -11.94
C VAL A 48 -12.68 -0.92 -12.00
N LEU A 49 -12.42 -0.37 -13.18
CA LEU A 49 -11.48 0.74 -13.37
C LEU A 49 -11.98 2.06 -12.77
N ALA A 50 -13.29 2.27 -12.68
CA ALA A 50 -13.84 3.46 -12.03
C ALA A 50 -13.60 3.46 -10.51
N GLU A 51 -13.55 2.27 -9.91
CA GLU A 51 -13.47 2.06 -8.46
C GLU A 51 -12.11 1.57 -7.98
N VAL A 52 -11.17 1.29 -8.88
CA VAL A 52 -9.84 0.75 -8.55
C VAL A 52 -9.08 1.61 -7.52
N TRP A 53 -9.29 2.91 -7.50
CA TRP A 53 -8.66 3.80 -6.52
C TRP A 53 -9.18 3.55 -5.10
N LEU A 54 -10.49 3.32 -4.94
CA LEU A 54 -11.09 2.96 -3.65
C LEU A 54 -10.58 1.60 -3.17
N PHE A 55 -10.36 0.66 -4.10
CA PHE A 55 -9.71 -0.62 -3.80
C PHE A 55 -8.28 -0.45 -3.30
N LEU A 56 -7.45 0.34 -4.01
CA LEU A 56 -6.06 0.59 -3.65
C LEU A 56 -5.91 1.30 -2.29
N ASP A 57 -6.77 2.27 -2.01
CA ASP A 57 -6.75 3.04 -0.76
C ASP A 57 -7.47 2.31 0.40
N ARG A 58 -7.99 1.10 0.15
CA ARG A 58 -8.77 0.27 1.09
C ARG A 58 -10.07 0.93 1.56
N GLU A 59 -10.64 1.82 0.76
CA GLU A 59 -11.88 2.56 1.04
C GLU A 59 -13.14 1.87 0.47
N CYS A 60 -13.03 0.66 -0.08
CA CYS A 60 -14.16 -0.16 -0.49
C CYS A 60 -14.60 -1.14 0.62
N ASP A 61 -15.90 -1.45 0.65
CA ASP A 61 -16.47 -2.49 1.51
C ASP A 61 -15.96 -3.88 1.12
N ASP A 62 -16.03 -4.83 2.06
CA ASP A 62 -15.44 -6.17 1.91
C ASP A 62 -16.05 -6.97 0.76
N HIS A 63 -17.35 -6.83 0.52
CA HIS A 63 -18.02 -7.50 -0.59
C HIS A 63 -17.54 -6.92 -1.92
N ARG A 64 -17.48 -5.60 -2.04
CA ARG A 64 -17.01 -4.96 -3.26
C ARG A 64 -15.54 -5.21 -3.52
N ARG A 65 -14.72 -5.25 -2.47
CA ARG A 65 -13.31 -5.62 -2.54
C ARG A 65 -13.11 -6.99 -3.18
N ALA A 66 -13.84 -8.00 -2.72
CA ALA A 66 -13.74 -9.36 -3.25
C ALA A 66 -14.08 -9.43 -4.75
N VAL A 67 -15.09 -8.67 -5.19
CA VAL A 67 -15.49 -8.58 -6.60
C VAL A 67 -14.42 -7.88 -7.44
N LEU A 68 -13.83 -6.79 -6.95
CA LEU A 68 -12.76 -6.08 -7.63
C LEU A 68 -11.48 -6.93 -7.70
N GLU A 69 -11.12 -7.60 -6.61
CA GLU A 69 -9.96 -8.50 -6.52
C GLU A 69 -10.07 -9.67 -7.50
N GLN A 70 -11.21 -10.38 -7.51
CA GLN A 70 -11.46 -11.46 -8.45
C GLN A 70 -11.30 -11.00 -9.92
N HIS A 71 -11.83 -9.84 -10.26
CA HIS A 71 -11.72 -9.33 -11.62
C HIS A 71 -10.29 -8.91 -11.98
N LEU A 72 -9.55 -8.29 -11.05
CA LEU A 72 -8.16 -7.91 -11.27
C LEU A 72 -7.25 -9.14 -11.44
N ASP A 73 -7.55 -10.24 -10.74
CA ASP A 73 -6.87 -11.53 -10.87
C ASP A 73 -7.19 -12.22 -12.21
N GLU A 74 -8.45 -12.20 -12.63
CA GLU A 74 -8.90 -12.84 -13.88
C GLU A 74 -8.58 -12.00 -15.13
N CYS A 75 -8.38 -10.68 -14.99
CA CYS A 75 -8.27 -9.73 -16.09
C CYS A 75 -6.99 -8.86 -16.01
N ALA A 76 -5.83 -9.51 -16.10
CA ALA A 76 -4.51 -8.87 -16.28
C ALA A 76 -4.45 -7.71 -17.32
N PRO A 77 -5.12 -7.76 -18.49
CA PRO A 77 -5.11 -6.66 -19.44
C PRO A 77 -5.77 -5.36 -18.94
N CYS A 78 -6.71 -5.40 -18.00
CA CYS A 78 -7.36 -4.17 -17.52
C CYS A 78 -6.42 -3.28 -16.69
N LEU A 79 -5.38 -3.84 -16.05
CA LEU A 79 -4.29 -3.06 -15.41
C LEU A 79 -3.31 -2.45 -16.44
N SER A 80 -2.95 -3.22 -17.46
CA SER A 80 -1.98 -2.82 -18.48
C SER A 80 -2.56 -1.79 -19.47
N GLU A 81 -3.75 -2.02 -20.01
CA GLU A 81 -4.37 -1.14 -21.02
C GLU A 81 -4.77 0.23 -20.45
N TYR A 82 -5.10 0.30 -19.15
CA TYR A 82 -5.42 1.58 -18.51
C TYR A 82 -4.17 2.33 -18.02
N GLY A 83 -2.98 1.72 -18.10
CA GLY A 83 -1.73 2.29 -17.61
C GLY A 83 -1.79 2.61 -16.11
N ILE A 84 -2.54 1.83 -15.32
CA ILE A 84 -2.68 2.07 -13.87
C ILE A 84 -1.30 2.03 -13.22
N ASP A 85 -0.46 1.08 -13.59
CA ASP A 85 0.89 0.94 -13.05
C ASP A 85 1.72 2.21 -13.26
N GLU A 86 1.66 2.82 -14.45
CA GLU A 86 2.39 4.04 -14.75
C GLU A 86 1.80 5.26 -14.04
N LYS A 87 0.46 5.35 -14.00
CA LYS A 87 -0.27 6.42 -13.31
C LYS A 87 -0.05 6.35 -11.80
N LEU A 88 -0.02 5.15 -11.22
CA LEU A 88 0.26 4.89 -9.82
C LEU A 88 1.71 5.21 -9.49
N LYS A 89 2.68 4.74 -10.29
CA LYS A 89 4.10 5.11 -10.13
C LYS A 89 4.31 6.62 -10.20
N ALA A 90 3.68 7.30 -11.16
CA ALA A 90 3.74 8.75 -11.27
C ALA A 90 3.06 9.48 -10.08
N LEU A 91 1.95 8.94 -9.59
CA LEU A 91 1.25 9.48 -8.43
C LEU A 91 2.07 9.28 -7.14
N LEU A 92 2.62 8.10 -6.92
CA LEU A 92 3.54 7.83 -5.81
C LEU A 92 4.78 8.71 -5.90
N ALA A 93 5.38 8.86 -7.08
CA ALA A 93 6.51 9.77 -7.26
C ALA A 93 6.16 11.23 -6.90
N ARG A 94 4.97 11.73 -7.26
CA ARG A 94 4.57 13.11 -6.92
C ARG A 94 4.16 13.30 -5.46
N LYS A 95 3.47 12.32 -4.87
CA LYS A 95 2.83 12.43 -3.53
C LYS A 95 3.74 11.91 -2.41
N CYS A 96 4.50 10.87 -2.73
CA CYS A 96 5.33 10.12 -1.78
C CYS A 96 6.81 10.14 -2.17
N GLY A 97 7.17 10.54 -3.40
CA GLY A 97 8.53 10.83 -3.83
C GLY A 97 8.97 12.26 -3.52
N GLY A 98 8.30 12.93 -2.58
CA GLY A 98 8.67 14.25 -2.06
C GLY A 98 10.03 14.24 -1.35
N GLU A 99 10.55 15.46 -1.15
CA GLU A 99 11.83 15.89 -0.56
C GLU A 99 12.90 14.80 -0.37
N LEU A 100 14.03 15.01 -1.04
CA LEU A 100 15.24 14.21 -0.89
C LEU A 100 15.47 13.93 0.60
N ALA A 101 15.58 12.64 0.97
CA ALA A 101 15.72 12.24 2.36
C ALA A 101 16.74 13.15 3.08
N PRO A 102 16.41 13.71 4.26
CA PRO A 102 17.29 14.66 4.93
C PRO A 102 18.69 14.08 5.11
N ASP A 103 19.73 14.88 4.89
CA ASP A 103 21.10 14.38 4.89
C ASP A 103 21.49 13.74 6.23
N GLY A 104 20.99 14.26 7.35
CA GLY A 104 21.15 13.63 8.66
C GLY A 104 20.59 12.20 8.75
N LEU A 105 19.48 11.89 8.05
CA LEU A 105 18.94 10.54 8.00
C LEU A 105 19.82 9.63 7.14
N LYS A 106 20.30 10.13 5.99
CA LYS A 106 21.22 9.38 5.12
C LYS A 106 22.51 9.05 5.85
N ASP A 107 23.07 10.00 6.58
CA ASP A 107 24.34 9.82 7.30
C ASP A 107 24.18 8.85 8.47
N ARG A 108 23.06 8.95 9.21
CA ARG A 108 22.72 7.98 10.25
C ARG A 108 22.58 6.58 9.67
N LEU A 109 21.85 6.43 8.56
CA LEU A 109 21.64 5.15 7.90
C LEU A 109 22.96 4.56 7.40
N ARG A 110 23.80 5.35 6.72
CA ARG A 110 25.15 4.94 6.28
C ARG A 110 26.04 4.52 7.45
N SER A 111 25.92 5.18 8.60
CA SER A 111 26.65 4.80 9.81
C SER A 111 26.16 3.45 10.36
N GLN A 112 24.84 3.28 10.48
CA GLN A 112 24.23 2.04 10.96
C GLN A 112 24.54 0.85 10.05
N ILE A 113 24.45 1.03 8.73
CA ILE A 113 24.82 -0.02 7.76
C ILE A 113 26.30 -0.38 7.89
N ARG A 114 27.21 0.60 8.00
CA ARG A 114 28.63 0.33 8.24
C ARG A 114 28.85 -0.46 9.52
N SER A 115 28.21 -0.07 10.63
CA SER A 115 28.29 -0.81 11.90
C SER A 115 27.81 -2.24 11.74
N ALA A 116 26.61 -2.43 11.16
CA ALA A 116 26.03 -3.75 10.97
C ALA A 116 26.91 -4.65 10.08
N VAL A 117 27.49 -4.10 9.00
CA VAL A 117 28.41 -4.84 8.13
C VAL A 117 29.69 -5.23 8.86
N LEU A 118 30.26 -4.32 9.66
CA LEU A 118 31.48 -4.60 10.42
C LEU A 118 31.23 -5.62 11.54
N GLU A 119 30.07 -5.58 12.19
CA GLU A 119 29.65 -6.58 13.20
C GLU A 119 29.52 -7.99 12.60
N GLN A 120 29.21 -8.09 11.31
CA GLN A 120 29.01 -9.34 10.58
C GLN A 120 30.26 -9.82 9.83
N ALA A 121 31.30 -8.99 9.79
CA ALA A 121 32.53 -9.28 9.08
C ALA A 121 33.61 -9.72 10.06
N SER A 122 34.27 -10.85 9.77
CA SER A 122 35.56 -11.15 10.39
C SER A 122 36.66 -10.45 9.59
N VAL A 123 37.36 -9.51 10.20
CA VAL A 123 38.48 -8.77 9.60
C VAL A 123 39.78 -9.23 10.25
N SER A 124 40.70 -9.77 9.44
CA SER A 124 42.05 -10.15 9.86
C SER A 124 43.08 -9.28 9.14
N VAL A 125 44.00 -8.69 9.90
CA VAL A 125 45.06 -7.82 9.37
C VAL A 125 46.40 -8.45 9.68
N GLU A 126 47.18 -8.71 8.64
CA GLU A 126 48.53 -9.26 8.73
C GLU A 126 49.52 -8.22 8.19
N SER A 127 50.47 -7.79 9.01
CA SER A 127 51.53 -6.85 8.59
C SER A 127 52.82 -7.62 8.33
N GLY A 128 53.27 -7.64 7.08
CA GLY A 128 54.52 -8.26 6.65
C GLY A 128 55.54 -7.25 6.13
N PRO A 129 56.79 -7.68 5.86
CA PRO A 129 57.84 -6.83 5.28
C PRO A 129 57.48 -6.30 3.89
N ASP A 130 56.59 -6.99 3.16
CA ASP A 130 56.09 -6.61 1.83
C ASP A 130 54.82 -5.75 1.86
N GLY A 131 54.29 -5.43 3.06
CA GLY A 131 53.10 -4.60 3.25
C GLY A 131 52.05 -5.18 4.19
N THR A 132 50.92 -4.48 4.32
CA THR A 132 49.78 -4.91 5.15
C THR A 132 48.73 -5.61 4.29
N THR A 133 48.41 -6.85 4.63
CA THR A 133 47.31 -7.63 4.03
C THR A 133 46.08 -7.56 4.93
N VAL A 134 44.92 -7.19 4.36
CA VAL A 134 43.64 -7.14 5.07
C VAL A 134 42.69 -8.15 4.42
N ALA A 135 42.33 -9.19 5.17
CA ALA A 135 41.34 -10.18 4.77
C ALA A 135 39.99 -9.88 5.45
N VAL A 136 38.93 -9.74 4.65
CA VAL A 136 37.57 -9.50 5.14
C VAL A 136 36.69 -10.65 4.67
N THR A 137 36.08 -11.37 5.60
CA THR A 137 35.08 -12.40 5.30
C THR A 137 33.74 -11.97 5.89
N THR A 138 32.69 -11.90 5.06
CA THR A 138 31.34 -11.50 5.48
C THR A 138 30.41 -12.70 5.50
N SER A 139 29.58 -12.81 6.54
CA SER A 139 28.56 -13.85 6.66
C SER A 139 27.21 -13.32 6.20
N ARG A 140 26.50 -14.03 5.31
CA ARG A 140 25.18 -13.60 4.82
C ARG A 140 24.13 -13.72 5.92
N ILE A 141 23.42 -12.63 6.21
CA ILE A 141 22.25 -12.65 7.09
C ILE A 141 20.99 -12.96 6.27
N GLU A 142 20.37 -14.11 6.53
CA GLU A 142 18.96 -14.36 6.19
C GLU A 142 18.09 -13.98 7.39
N GLN A 143 17.80 -12.69 7.55
CA GLN A 143 16.81 -12.24 8.54
C GLN A 143 15.48 -12.03 7.83
N HIS A 144 14.72 -13.12 7.70
CA HIS A 144 13.29 -13.01 7.51
C HIS A 144 12.65 -12.88 8.89
N ARG A 145 12.29 -11.66 9.29
CA ARG A 145 11.49 -11.45 10.49
C ARG A 145 10.22 -10.70 10.09
N LEU A 146 9.13 -11.47 10.07
CA LEU A 146 7.75 -11.01 9.96
C LEU A 146 7.41 -10.10 11.15
#